data_AF-A0A7J3QDS2-F1
#
_entry.id   AF-A0A7J3QDS2-F1
#
_cell.length_a   1.000
_cell.length_b   1.000
_cell.length_c   1.000
_cell.angle_alpha   90.00
_cell.angle_beta   90.00
_cell.angle_gamma   90.00
#
_symmetry.space_group_name_H-M   'P 1'
#
loop_
_entity.id
_entity.type
_entity.pdbx_description
1 polymer ?
#
loop_
_entity_poly.entity_id
_entity_poly.type
_entity_poly.pdbx_seq_one_letter_code
_entity_poly.pdbx_strand_id
1 'polypeptide(L)'
;MLISYKDIANELKIDIISNEALTLAKKYGYLPYIVQRYIDMLGLKDAEKLLEVFEYFKYAPAVLCNYLYTDCDKLVHKLEEMGFSLNRIPWCKYCYKVVSQPESPTLGATHEFLKGLYYVYRDSSSLVPPLILNPSENSYVLDMCAAPGGKTIHILLLVNDRGFVVANDISFRRSISLVSNLYRMGFKSYIVLNENATKLPNKINIKFDYILLDAPCSAEGAIMFDHSRKTKTSQQDLAKLVKREIELLYIATELVKPGGKIVYTTCSIAPEENEYVITKVLEHVDNIE
;
A
#
# COMPACT_ATOMS: atom_id res chain seq x y z
N MET A 1 -12.37 -17.03 12.41
CA MET A 1 -11.88 -16.25 13.57
C MET A 1 -12.82 -15.07 13.80
N LEU A 2 -13.46 -14.96 14.97
CA LEU A 2 -14.45 -13.90 15.26
C LEU A 2 -13.94 -13.04 16.42
N ILE A 3 -12.87 -12.27 16.19
CA ILE A 3 -12.49 -11.23 17.15
C ILE A 3 -13.55 -10.12 17.10
N SER A 4 -14.14 -9.82 18.25
CA SER A 4 -15.13 -8.76 18.37
C SER A 4 -14.45 -7.40 18.21
N TYR A 5 -15.04 -6.51 17.40
CA TYR A 5 -14.52 -5.14 17.28
C TYR A 5 -14.60 -4.39 18.62
N LYS A 6 -15.50 -4.79 19.53
CA LYS A 6 -15.63 -4.18 20.85
C LYS A 6 -14.44 -4.51 21.74
N ASP A 7 -13.91 -5.72 21.61
CA ASP A 7 -12.76 -6.17 22.38
C ASP A 7 -11.51 -5.44 21.89
N ILE A 8 -11.32 -5.37 20.56
CA ILE A 8 -10.28 -4.55 19.94
C ILE A 8 -10.42 -3.08 20.37
N ALA A 9 -11.63 -2.51 20.32
CA ALA A 9 -11.85 -1.11 20.70
C ALA A 9 -11.54 -0.85 22.18
N ASN A 10 -11.72 -1.84 23.06
CA ASN A 10 -11.34 -1.74 24.47
C ASN A 10 -9.82 -1.84 24.64
N GLU A 11 -9.16 -2.75 23.92
CA GLU A 11 -7.70 -2.92 23.97
C GLU A 11 -6.95 -1.70 23.42
N LEU A 12 -7.46 -1.08 22.36
CA LEU A 12 -6.85 0.08 21.69
C LEU A 12 -7.30 1.44 22.27
N LYS A 13 -8.06 1.42 23.37
CA LYS A 13 -8.71 2.62 23.90
C LYS A 13 -7.69 3.55 24.55
N ILE A 14 -7.80 4.83 24.23
CA ILE A 14 -7.02 5.89 24.87
C ILE A 14 -7.97 6.77 25.66
N ASP A 15 -7.89 6.60 26.98
CA ASP A 15 -8.74 7.26 27.95
C ASP A 15 -8.15 8.55 28.50
N ILE A 16 -6.82 8.64 28.56
CA ILE A 16 -6.11 9.79 29.13
C ILE A 16 -5.40 10.52 28.01
N ILE A 17 -5.75 11.80 27.82
CA ILE A 17 -5.11 12.68 26.86
C ILE A 17 -4.37 13.76 27.64
N SER A 18 -3.06 13.86 27.43
CA SER A 18 -2.20 14.82 28.10
C SER A 18 -2.46 16.26 27.64
N ASN A 19 -2.06 17.23 28.45
CA ASN A 19 -2.16 18.64 28.08
C ASN A 19 -1.26 18.97 26.87
N GLU A 20 -0.13 18.28 26.76
CA GLU A 20 0.79 18.35 25.64
C GLU A 20 0.11 17.85 24.36
N ALA A 21 -0.57 16.69 24.42
CA ALA A 21 -1.32 16.16 23.30
C ALA A 21 -2.44 17.11 22.87
N LEU A 22 -3.19 17.69 23.82
CA LEU A 22 -4.25 18.67 23.52
C LEU A 22 -3.68 19.94 22.85
N THR A 23 -2.57 20.45 23.36
CA THR A 23 -1.88 21.62 22.81
C THR A 23 -1.42 21.36 21.38
N LEU A 24 -0.71 20.26 21.16
CA LEU A 24 -0.19 19.88 19.84
C LEU A 24 -1.33 19.56 18.86
N ALA A 25 -2.37 18.86 19.31
CA ALA A 25 -3.54 18.57 18.48
C ALA A 25 -4.23 19.85 18.00
N LYS A 26 -4.37 20.85 18.88
CA LYS A 26 -4.90 22.17 18.51
C LYS A 26 -3.98 22.91 17.54
N LYS A 27 -2.66 22.84 17.75
CA LYS A 27 -1.64 23.50 16.90
C LYS A 27 -1.65 22.95 15.46
N TYR A 28 -1.69 21.62 15.29
CA TYR A 28 -1.56 20.95 13.99
C TYR A 28 -2.89 20.50 13.36
N GLY A 29 -4.01 20.63 14.09
CA GLY A 29 -5.35 20.29 13.60
C GLY A 29 -5.68 18.79 13.61
N TYR A 30 -5.23 18.05 14.63
CA TYR A 30 -5.46 16.61 14.77
C TYR A 30 -6.56 16.30 15.79
N LEU A 31 -7.13 15.10 15.70
CA LEU A 31 -7.86 14.54 16.83
C LEU A 31 -6.89 14.28 18.00
N PRO A 32 -7.21 14.71 19.23
CA PRO A 32 -6.27 14.64 20.35
C PRO A 32 -5.74 13.23 20.66
N TYR A 33 -6.56 12.20 20.45
CA TYR A 33 -6.13 10.82 20.67
C TYR A 33 -5.02 10.37 19.71
N ILE A 34 -4.98 10.88 18.46
CA ILE A 34 -3.94 10.54 17.49
C ILE A 34 -2.60 11.11 17.97
N VAL A 35 -2.61 12.34 18.48
CA VAL A 35 -1.39 12.96 19.03
C VAL A 35 -0.94 12.24 20.29
N GLN A 36 -1.88 11.86 21.17
CA GLN A 36 -1.55 11.05 22.34
C GLN A 36 -0.88 9.73 21.94
N ARG A 37 -1.39 9.03 20.90
CA ARG A 37 -0.76 7.80 20.35
C ARG A 37 0.67 8.03 19.92
N TYR A 38 0.92 9.10 19.18
CA TYR A 38 2.29 9.40 18.73
C TYR A 38 3.21 9.69 19.91
N ILE A 39 2.73 10.37 20.95
CA ILE A 39 3.50 10.61 22.18
C ILE A 39 3.78 9.29 22.92
N ASP A 40 2.79 8.41 23.04
CA ASP A 40 2.96 7.13 23.73
C ASP A 40 3.94 6.21 22.97
N MET A 41 3.93 6.26 21.64
CA MET A 41 4.79 5.45 20.77
C MET A 41 6.23 5.97 20.66
N LEU A 42 6.41 7.28 20.48
CA LEU A 42 7.70 7.88 20.12
C LEU A 42 8.30 8.73 21.25
N GLY A 43 7.52 9.06 22.27
CA GLY A 43 7.82 10.13 23.21
C GLY A 43 7.49 11.51 22.63
N LEU A 44 7.35 12.49 23.52
CA LEU A 44 6.87 13.84 23.18
C LEU A 44 7.70 14.53 22.08
N LYS A 45 9.03 14.47 22.20
CA LYS A 45 9.94 15.18 21.29
C LYS A 45 9.85 14.66 19.85
N ASP A 46 9.87 13.34 19.68
CA ASP A 46 9.82 12.72 18.36
C ASP A 46 8.40 12.73 17.78
N ALA A 47 7.36 12.71 18.63
CA ALA A 47 5.99 12.97 18.20
C ALA A 47 5.82 14.38 17.63
N GLU A 48 6.35 15.42 18.28
CA GLU A 48 6.31 16.79 17.73
C GLU A 48 7.04 16.87 16.39
N LYS A 49 8.22 16.26 16.29
CA LYS A 49 8.98 16.19 15.04
C LYS A 49 8.21 15.47 13.92
N LEU A 50 7.53 14.38 14.23
CA LEU A 50 6.69 13.65 13.28
C LEU A 50 5.56 14.56 12.75
N LEU A 51 4.88 15.29 13.64
CA LEU A 51 3.83 16.22 13.26
C LEU A 51 4.37 17.32 12.34
N GLU A 52 5.54 17.89 12.65
CA GLU A 52 6.19 18.89 11.78
C GLU A 52 6.51 18.34 10.39
N VAL A 53 7.04 17.11 10.31
CA VAL A 53 7.33 16.46 9.02
C VAL A 53 6.04 16.29 8.21
N PHE A 54 4.94 15.89 8.84
CA PHE A 54 3.66 15.76 8.14
C PHE A 54 3.10 17.09 7.61
N GLU A 55 3.49 18.25 8.15
CA GLU A 55 3.10 19.56 7.59
C GLU A 55 3.97 20.01 6.42
N TYR A 56 5.29 19.79 6.50
CA TYR A 56 6.24 20.50 5.64
C TYR A 56 6.99 19.61 4.65
N PHE A 57 6.88 18.28 4.76
CA PHE A 57 7.66 17.39 3.93
C PHE A 57 7.21 17.39 2.46
N LYS A 58 8.14 17.71 1.57
CA LYS A 58 7.94 17.59 0.13
C LYS A 58 8.24 16.15 -0.31
N TYR A 59 7.20 15.45 -0.73
CA TYR A 59 7.33 14.13 -1.32
C TYR A 59 7.77 14.20 -2.78
N ALA A 60 8.31 13.09 -3.26
CA ALA A 60 8.76 12.93 -4.62
C ALA A 60 8.11 11.68 -5.22
N PRO A 61 7.42 11.79 -6.37
CA PRO A 61 6.93 10.65 -7.11
C PRO A 61 8.05 9.67 -7.46
N ALA A 62 7.66 8.41 -7.64
CA ALA A 62 8.54 7.39 -8.18
C ALA A 62 7.99 6.85 -9.49
N VAL A 63 8.86 6.66 -10.48
CA VAL A 63 8.56 6.08 -11.78
C VAL A 63 9.04 4.63 -11.79
N LEU A 64 8.17 3.70 -12.16
CA LEU A 64 8.50 2.30 -12.41
C LEU A 64 8.47 2.06 -13.92
N CYS A 65 9.62 1.79 -14.51
CA CYS A 65 9.76 1.52 -15.94
C CYS A 65 9.20 0.14 -16.31
N ASN A 66 8.46 0.09 -17.41
CA ASN A 66 8.00 -1.15 -18.03
C ASN A 66 9.09 -1.73 -18.93
N TYR A 67 10.05 -2.43 -18.32
CA TYR A 67 11.22 -2.96 -19.03
C TYR A 67 10.87 -4.08 -20.04
N LEU A 68 9.64 -4.61 -20.02
CA LEU A 68 9.17 -5.57 -21.03
C LEU A 68 8.86 -4.90 -22.37
N TYR A 69 8.63 -3.58 -22.39
CA TYR A 69 8.21 -2.82 -23.57
C TYR A 69 9.20 -1.74 -24.00
N THR A 70 10.13 -1.33 -23.12
CA THR A 70 11.17 -0.35 -23.46
C THR A 70 12.46 -0.63 -22.70
N ASP A 71 13.58 -0.22 -23.29
CA ASP A 71 14.81 -0.01 -22.54
C ASP A 71 14.63 1.17 -21.57
N CYS A 72 14.94 0.97 -20.30
CA CYS A 72 14.67 1.96 -19.25
C CYS A 72 15.64 3.14 -19.29
N ASP A 73 16.85 2.96 -19.84
CA ASP A 73 17.82 4.05 -19.95
C ASP A 73 17.41 4.99 -21.09
N LYS A 74 16.91 4.42 -22.20
CA LYS A 74 16.26 5.20 -23.26
C LYS A 74 15.01 5.94 -22.78
N LEU A 75 14.20 5.32 -21.91
CA LEU A 75 13.03 5.99 -21.34
C LEU A 75 13.44 7.19 -20.48
N VAL A 76 14.43 7.01 -19.61
CA VAL A 76 14.93 8.09 -18.75
C VAL A 76 15.48 9.24 -19.60
N HIS A 77 16.32 8.95 -20.60
CA HIS A 77 16.87 9.98 -21.48
C HIS A 77 15.78 10.81 -22.18
N LYS A 78 14.70 10.16 -22.63
CA LYS A 78 13.54 10.87 -23.23
C LYS A 78 12.82 11.76 -22.23
N LEU A 79 12.64 11.30 -20.99
CA LEU A 79 12.04 12.13 -19.95
C LEU A 79 12.97 13.30 -19.59
N GLU A 80 14.28 13.09 -19.58
CA GLU A 80 15.26 14.16 -19.35
C GLU A 80 15.25 15.21 -20.48
N GLU A 81 15.12 14.79 -21.73
CA GLU A 81 14.92 15.70 -22.89
C GLU A 81 13.65 16.55 -22.76
N MET A 82 12.63 16.05 -22.07
CA MET A 82 11.39 16.78 -21.75
C MET A 82 11.52 17.69 -20.51
N GLY A 83 12.69 17.73 -19.86
CA GLY A 83 12.96 18.57 -18.70
C GLY A 83 12.66 17.93 -17.34
N PHE A 84 12.41 16.62 -17.28
CA PHE A 84 12.35 15.90 -16.00
C PHE A 84 13.76 15.60 -15.49
N SER A 85 13.95 15.52 -14.17
CA SER A 85 15.17 14.98 -13.57
C SER A 85 14.84 13.74 -12.75
N LEU A 86 15.50 12.63 -13.08
CA LEU A 86 15.23 11.33 -12.47
C LEU A 86 16.49 10.72 -11.88
N ASN A 87 16.43 10.30 -10.62
CA ASN A 87 17.51 9.56 -9.97
C ASN A 87 17.10 8.11 -9.80
N ARG A 88 17.99 7.15 -10.14
CA ARG A 88 17.76 5.73 -9.83
C ARG A 88 17.54 5.54 -8.34
N ILE A 89 16.60 4.67 -7.99
CA ILE A 89 16.40 4.20 -6.62
C ILE A 89 17.34 2.99 -6.41
N PRO A 90 18.37 3.07 -5.54
CA PRO A 90 19.43 2.05 -5.49
C PRO A 90 18.94 0.64 -5.15
N TRP A 91 17.86 0.53 -4.38
CA TRP A 91 17.28 -0.72 -3.90
C TRP A 91 16.12 -1.25 -4.78
N CYS A 92 15.74 -0.56 -5.86
CA CYS A 92 14.63 -0.93 -6.75
C CYS A 92 15.06 -0.85 -8.22
N LYS A 93 15.25 -2.01 -8.85
CA LYS A 93 15.64 -2.07 -10.27
C LYS A 93 14.54 -1.46 -11.14
N TYR A 94 14.96 -0.68 -12.14
CA TYR A 94 14.05 0.00 -13.08
C TYR A 94 13.10 1.01 -12.41
N CYS A 95 13.42 1.46 -11.20
CA CYS A 95 12.66 2.45 -10.45
C CYS A 95 13.47 3.74 -10.29
N TYR A 96 12.81 4.87 -10.45
CA TYR A 96 13.45 6.18 -10.46
C TYR A 96 12.66 7.18 -9.61
N LYS A 97 13.34 7.92 -8.74
CA LYS A 97 12.78 9.04 -7.99
C LYS A 97 12.79 10.27 -8.87
N VAL A 98 11.67 10.98 -8.92
CA VAL A 98 11.54 12.24 -9.67
C VAL A 98 12.05 13.38 -8.79
N VAL A 99 13.16 13.98 -9.18
CA VAL A 99 13.83 15.07 -8.45
C VAL A 99 13.21 16.41 -8.80
N SER A 100 12.94 16.63 -10.08
CA SER A 100 12.25 17.80 -10.61
C SER A 100 11.44 17.44 -11.85
N GLN A 101 10.47 18.29 -12.17
CA GLN A 101 9.59 18.14 -13.33
C GLN A 101 9.37 19.51 -13.99
N PRO A 102 9.16 19.56 -15.32
CA PRO A 102 8.80 20.79 -16.02
C PRO A 102 7.38 21.25 -15.61
N GLU A 103 7.00 22.47 -15.99
CA GLU A 103 5.61 22.94 -15.82
C GLU A 103 4.63 22.11 -16.68
N SER A 104 5.07 21.68 -17.87
CA SER A 104 4.33 20.83 -18.78
C SER A 104 5.29 20.06 -19.69
N PRO A 105 5.01 18.79 -20.03
CA PRO A 105 3.88 17.98 -19.58
C PRO A 105 4.06 17.45 -18.15
N THR A 106 2.97 16.99 -17.51
CA THR A 106 3.07 16.18 -16.28
C THR A 106 3.45 14.73 -16.63
N LEU A 107 3.98 13.96 -15.67
CA LEU A 107 4.32 12.55 -15.89
C LEU A 107 3.14 11.71 -16.38
N GLY A 108 1.91 12.04 -15.98
CA GLY A 108 0.70 11.32 -16.42
C GLY A 108 0.20 11.72 -17.81
N ALA A 109 0.81 12.73 -18.44
CA ALA A 109 0.38 13.29 -19.72
C ALA A 109 1.40 13.08 -20.86
N THR A 110 2.55 12.46 -20.59
CA THR A 110 3.54 12.15 -21.63
C THR A 110 3.03 11.07 -22.57
N HIS A 111 3.54 11.05 -23.81
CA HIS A 111 3.22 9.99 -24.76
C HIS A 111 3.72 8.63 -24.28
N GLU A 112 4.86 8.61 -23.59
CA GLU A 112 5.50 7.44 -22.98
C GLU A 112 4.59 6.83 -21.90
N PHE A 113 3.96 7.66 -21.06
CA PHE A 113 2.98 7.19 -20.09
C PHE A 113 1.75 6.61 -20.77
N LEU A 114 1.18 7.30 -21.76
CA LEU A 114 -0.01 6.83 -22.49
C LEU A 114 0.26 5.52 -23.24
N LYS A 115 1.50 5.29 -23.70
CA LYS A 115 1.97 4.03 -24.30
C LYS A 115 2.24 2.92 -23.28
N GLY A 116 2.05 3.16 -22.00
CA GLY A 116 2.28 2.16 -20.95
C GLY A 116 3.75 1.86 -20.66
N LEU A 117 4.67 2.75 -21.03
CA LEU A 117 6.12 2.54 -20.84
C LEU A 117 6.55 2.69 -19.38
N TYR A 118 5.73 3.30 -18.53
CA TYR A 118 5.95 3.36 -17.11
C TYR A 118 4.67 3.57 -16.30
N TYR A 119 4.78 3.31 -15.00
CA TYR A 119 3.81 3.64 -13.97
C TYR A 119 4.36 4.72 -13.03
N VAL A 120 3.49 5.57 -12.50
CA VAL A 120 3.85 6.63 -11.55
C VAL A 120 3.24 6.31 -10.18
N TYR A 121 4.11 6.13 -9.20
CA TYR A 121 3.74 6.09 -7.79
C TYR A 121 3.80 7.48 -7.19
N ARG A 122 2.95 7.69 -6.18
CA ARG A 122 2.97 8.93 -5.38
C ARG A 122 4.28 9.09 -4.62
N ASP A 123 4.84 7.98 -4.15
CA ASP A 123 6.10 7.92 -3.42
C ASP A 123 6.74 6.53 -3.56
N SER A 124 7.99 6.39 -3.12
CA SER A 124 8.76 5.16 -3.29
C SER A 124 8.35 4.02 -2.35
N SER A 125 7.67 4.26 -1.22
CA SER A 125 7.33 3.22 -0.25
C SER A 125 6.44 2.13 -0.87
N SER A 126 5.55 2.50 -1.79
CA SER A 126 4.67 1.57 -2.51
C SER A 126 5.41 0.57 -3.40
N LEU A 127 6.69 0.78 -3.68
CA LEU A 127 7.54 -0.16 -4.42
C LEU A 127 8.01 -1.33 -3.55
N VAL A 128 8.07 -1.15 -2.23
CA VAL A 128 8.66 -2.13 -1.30
C VAL A 128 7.85 -3.44 -1.23
N PRO A 129 6.50 -3.43 -1.08
CA PRO A 129 5.77 -4.67 -0.84
C PRO A 129 5.92 -5.72 -1.97
N PRO A 130 5.81 -5.36 -3.27
CA PRO A 130 6.08 -6.32 -4.35
C PRO A 130 7.52 -6.84 -4.35
N LEU A 131 8.52 -6.01 -4.01
CA LEU A 131 9.92 -6.44 -3.93
C LEU A 131 10.17 -7.41 -2.78
N ILE A 132 9.50 -7.22 -1.64
CA ILE A 132 9.57 -8.17 -0.52
C ILE A 132 8.84 -9.47 -0.87
N LEU A 133 7.71 -9.38 -1.58
CA LEU A 133 6.99 -10.57 -2.03
C LEU A 133 7.85 -11.42 -2.98
N ASN A 134 8.58 -10.77 -3.89
CA ASN A 134 9.52 -11.36 -4.84
C ASN A 134 9.01 -12.66 -5.50
N PRO A 135 7.85 -12.62 -6.18
CA PRO A 135 7.26 -13.82 -6.76
C PRO A 135 8.15 -14.38 -7.87
N SER A 136 8.26 -15.70 -7.95
CA SER A 136 8.94 -16.37 -9.06
C SER A 136 8.13 -16.29 -10.35
N GLU A 137 8.80 -16.35 -11.51
CA GLU A 137 8.10 -16.56 -12.78
C GLU A 137 7.21 -17.82 -12.73
N ASN A 138 6.11 -17.80 -13.50
CA ASN A 138 5.15 -18.91 -13.60
C ASN A 138 4.39 -19.25 -12.30
N SER A 139 4.52 -18.44 -11.25
CA SER A 139 3.78 -18.60 -10.00
C SER A 139 2.35 -18.05 -10.08
N TYR A 140 1.50 -18.48 -9.14
CA TYR A 140 0.15 -17.95 -8.97
C TYR A 140 0.17 -16.94 -7.84
N VAL A 141 -0.13 -15.68 -8.18
CA VAL A 141 -0.06 -14.55 -7.25
C VAL A 141 -1.46 -13.97 -7.04
N LEU A 142 -1.82 -13.68 -5.79
CA LEU A 142 -3.03 -12.94 -5.44
C LEU A 142 -2.67 -11.56 -4.90
N ASP A 143 -3.21 -10.51 -5.50
CA ASP A 143 -3.28 -9.17 -4.92
C ASP A 143 -4.71 -8.95 -4.39
N MET A 144 -4.89 -9.01 -3.07
CA MET A 144 -6.22 -9.10 -2.44
C MET A 144 -7.01 -7.78 -2.46
N CYS A 145 -6.30 -6.65 -2.53
CA CYS A 145 -6.84 -5.27 -2.46
C CYS A 145 -6.12 -4.38 -3.48
N ALA A 146 -6.22 -4.78 -4.74
CA ALA A 146 -5.31 -4.41 -5.81
C ALA A 146 -5.45 -2.97 -6.32
N ALA A 147 -6.63 -2.35 -6.23
CA ALA A 147 -6.84 -1.09 -6.93
C ALA A 147 -6.05 0.06 -6.25
N PRO A 148 -5.44 0.99 -7.01
CA PRO A 148 -5.57 1.23 -8.45
C PRO A 148 -4.61 0.44 -9.35
N GLY A 149 -3.87 -0.55 -8.82
CA GLY A 149 -3.11 -1.51 -9.60
C GLY A 149 -1.59 -1.31 -9.66
N GLY A 150 -1.04 -0.32 -8.97
CA GLY A 150 0.42 -0.10 -8.98
C GLY A 150 1.19 -1.33 -8.52
N LYS A 151 0.83 -1.87 -7.34
CA LYS A 151 1.50 -3.06 -6.80
C LYS A 151 1.28 -4.30 -7.68
N THR A 152 0.09 -4.48 -8.25
CA THR A 152 -0.21 -5.52 -9.25
C THR A 152 0.69 -5.40 -10.50
N ILE A 153 0.86 -4.20 -11.04
CA ILE A 153 1.75 -3.91 -12.18
C ILE A 153 3.19 -4.30 -11.84
N HIS A 154 3.65 -3.97 -10.63
CA HIS A 154 4.99 -4.33 -10.20
C HIS A 154 5.16 -5.84 -10.06
N ILE A 155 4.17 -6.54 -9.51
CA ILE A 155 4.13 -8.01 -9.47
C ILE A 155 4.23 -8.59 -10.89
N LEU A 156 3.42 -8.08 -11.83
CA LEU A 156 3.43 -8.54 -13.23
C LEU A 156 4.78 -8.32 -13.91
N LEU A 157 5.47 -7.23 -13.60
CA LEU A 157 6.84 -7.02 -14.05
C LEU A 157 7.77 -8.07 -13.44
N LEU A 158 7.75 -8.27 -12.12
CA LEU A 158 8.64 -9.20 -11.42
C LEU A 158 8.52 -10.65 -11.93
N VAL A 159 7.32 -11.09 -12.29
CA VAL A 159 7.09 -12.42 -12.89
C VAL A 159 7.28 -12.43 -14.42
N ASN A 160 7.79 -11.35 -15.01
CA ASN A 160 8.02 -11.16 -16.44
C ASN A 160 6.77 -11.42 -17.31
N ASP A 161 5.59 -11.01 -16.80
CA ASP A 161 4.28 -11.29 -17.37
C ASP A 161 4.06 -12.80 -17.65
N ARG A 162 4.66 -13.69 -16.83
CA ARG A 162 4.52 -15.15 -16.89
C ARG A 162 3.94 -15.69 -15.59
N GLY A 163 3.04 -16.67 -15.71
CA GLY A 163 2.27 -17.19 -14.58
C GLY A 163 0.89 -16.56 -14.54
N PHE A 164 0.36 -16.33 -13.34
CA PHE A 164 -1.02 -15.88 -13.22
C PHE A 164 -1.23 -14.97 -12.01
N VAL A 165 -1.61 -13.73 -12.25
CA VAL A 165 -1.88 -12.73 -11.20
C VAL A 165 -3.38 -12.48 -11.09
N VAL A 166 -3.97 -12.83 -9.95
CA VAL A 166 -5.36 -12.47 -9.62
C VAL A 166 -5.34 -11.15 -8.86
N ALA A 167 -5.96 -10.12 -9.41
CA ALA A 167 -6.05 -8.80 -8.81
C ALA A 167 -7.50 -8.55 -8.37
N ASN A 168 -7.75 -8.54 -7.06
CA ASN A 168 -9.08 -8.36 -6.49
C ASN A 168 -9.22 -6.98 -5.83
N ASP A 169 -10.34 -6.29 -6.02
CA ASP A 169 -10.70 -5.14 -5.19
C ASP A 169 -12.22 -5.08 -4.99
N ILE A 170 -12.67 -4.78 -3.77
CA ILE A 170 -14.11 -4.71 -3.46
C ILE A 170 -14.79 -3.51 -4.15
N SER A 171 -14.05 -2.44 -4.45
CA SER A 171 -14.60 -1.23 -5.04
C SER A 171 -14.67 -1.33 -6.56
N PHE A 172 -15.89 -1.42 -7.10
CA PHE A 172 -16.11 -1.41 -8.54
C PHE A 172 -15.50 -0.18 -9.21
N ARG A 173 -15.71 1.01 -8.62
CA ARG A 173 -15.17 2.27 -9.13
C ARG A 173 -13.65 2.26 -9.22
N ARG A 174 -12.94 1.76 -8.19
CA ARG A 174 -11.47 1.69 -8.21
C ARG A 174 -10.97 0.58 -9.15
N SER A 175 -11.74 -0.49 -9.32
CA SER A 175 -11.42 -1.58 -10.25
C SER A 175 -11.37 -1.09 -11.71
N ILE A 176 -12.12 -0.05 -12.08
CA ILE A 176 -12.02 0.58 -13.41
C ILE A 176 -10.59 1.13 -13.64
N SER A 177 -10.01 1.80 -12.64
CA SER A 177 -8.64 2.31 -12.72
C SER A 177 -7.60 1.19 -12.78
N LEU A 178 -7.83 0.10 -12.01
CA LEU A 178 -7.00 -1.10 -12.06
C LEU A 178 -6.97 -1.70 -13.48
N VAL A 179 -8.14 -1.97 -14.07
CA VAL A 179 -8.24 -2.52 -15.43
C VAL A 179 -7.59 -1.58 -16.45
N SER A 180 -7.88 -0.28 -16.36
CA SER A 180 -7.31 0.73 -17.26
C SER A 180 -5.78 0.77 -17.20
N ASN A 181 -5.19 0.73 -16.01
CA ASN A 181 -3.75 0.73 -15.85
C ASN A 181 -3.09 -0.55 -16.37
N LEU A 182 -3.66 -1.72 -16.04
CA LEU A 182 -3.15 -3.00 -16.51
C LEU A 182 -3.22 -3.10 -18.03
N TYR A 183 -4.34 -2.71 -18.63
CA TYR A 183 -4.52 -2.69 -20.07
C TYR A 183 -3.58 -1.70 -20.76
N ARG A 184 -3.47 -0.47 -20.24
CA ARG A 184 -2.54 0.55 -20.76
C ARG A 184 -1.09 0.05 -20.78
N MET A 185 -0.69 -0.70 -19.77
CA MET A 185 0.68 -1.24 -19.66
C MET A 185 0.91 -2.55 -20.43
N GLY A 186 -0.13 -3.11 -21.06
CA GLY A 186 -0.02 -4.21 -22.01
C GLY A 186 0.09 -5.61 -21.42
N PHE A 187 -0.03 -5.77 -20.10
CA PHE A 187 0.07 -7.08 -19.45
C PHE A 187 -1.04 -8.04 -19.90
N LYS A 188 -0.77 -9.34 -19.82
CA LYS A 188 -1.70 -10.38 -20.26
C LYS A 188 -1.95 -11.45 -19.20
N SER A 189 -1.03 -11.64 -18.27
CA SER A 189 -1.05 -12.72 -17.30
C SER A 189 -1.84 -12.36 -16.03
N TYR A 190 -3.04 -11.78 -16.19
CA TYR A 190 -3.87 -11.37 -15.07
C TYR A 190 -5.37 -11.66 -15.23
N ILE A 191 -6.06 -11.77 -14.10
CA ILE A 191 -7.52 -11.65 -13.98
C ILE A 191 -7.84 -10.57 -12.96
N VAL A 192 -8.82 -9.70 -13.27
CA VAL A 192 -9.38 -8.75 -12.30
C VAL A 192 -10.69 -9.27 -11.76
N LEU A 193 -10.80 -9.30 -10.43
CA LEU A 193 -12.03 -9.64 -9.70
C LEU A 193 -12.54 -8.40 -8.96
N ASN A 194 -13.87 -8.27 -8.90
CA ASN A 194 -14.52 -7.29 -8.04
C ASN A 194 -15.33 -8.02 -6.97
N GLU A 195 -14.64 -8.50 -5.93
CA GLU A 195 -15.25 -9.28 -4.87
C GLU A 195 -14.84 -8.82 -3.48
N ASN A 196 -15.70 -9.14 -2.50
CA ASN A 196 -15.29 -9.08 -1.11
C ASN A 196 -14.25 -10.19 -0.88
N ALA A 197 -13.03 -9.78 -0.54
CA ALA A 197 -11.91 -10.69 -0.32
C ALA A 197 -12.22 -11.79 0.71
N THR A 198 -13.07 -11.52 1.72
CA THR A 198 -13.47 -12.53 2.71
C THR A 198 -14.31 -13.68 2.14
N LYS A 199 -14.82 -13.54 0.91
CA LYS A 199 -15.59 -14.57 0.21
C LYS A 199 -14.75 -15.37 -0.78
N LEU A 200 -13.49 -14.99 -1.02
CA LEU A 200 -12.64 -15.63 -2.02
C LEU A 200 -12.43 -17.14 -1.77
N PRO A 201 -12.23 -17.64 -0.53
CA PRO A 201 -12.08 -19.09 -0.31
C PRO A 201 -13.28 -19.93 -0.79
N ASN A 202 -14.48 -19.34 -0.78
CA ASN A 202 -15.70 -20.01 -1.21
C ASN A 202 -15.98 -19.84 -2.72
N LYS A 203 -15.26 -18.93 -3.39
CA LYS A 203 -15.47 -18.59 -4.81
C LYS A 203 -14.35 -19.09 -5.72
N ILE A 204 -13.15 -19.29 -5.17
CA ILE A 204 -11.97 -19.67 -5.92
C ILE A 204 -11.41 -20.96 -5.31
N ASN A 205 -11.30 -21.99 -6.14
CA ASN A 205 -10.77 -23.29 -5.73
C ASN A 205 -9.26 -23.45 -6.04
N ILE A 206 -8.52 -22.34 -6.05
CA ILE A 206 -7.07 -22.34 -6.26
C ILE A 206 -6.39 -21.77 -5.01
N LYS A 207 -5.18 -22.27 -4.74
CA LYS A 207 -4.27 -21.71 -3.74
C LYS A 207 -3.17 -20.95 -4.47
N PHE A 208 -2.60 -19.96 -3.80
CA PHE A 208 -1.59 -19.06 -4.37
C PHE A 208 -0.21 -19.34 -3.79
N ASP A 209 0.81 -19.26 -4.64
CA ASP A 209 2.21 -19.34 -4.21
C ASP A 209 2.61 -18.07 -3.45
N TYR A 210 2.06 -16.93 -3.87
CA TYR A 210 2.35 -15.62 -3.31
C TYR A 210 1.07 -14.83 -3.11
N ILE A 211 0.93 -14.15 -1.97
CA ILE A 211 -0.20 -13.26 -1.70
C ILE A 211 0.31 -11.91 -1.23
N LEU A 212 -0.15 -10.85 -1.88
CA LEU A 212 -0.01 -9.48 -1.40
C LEU A 212 -1.35 -9.02 -0.82
N LEU A 213 -1.32 -8.61 0.44
CA LEU A 213 -2.43 -7.95 1.12
C LEU A 213 -2.02 -6.50 1.45
N ASP A 214 -2.33 -5.59 0.53
CA ASP A 214 -2.31 -4.15 0.78
C ASP A 214 -3.59 -3.73 1.50
N ALA A 215 -3.57 -3.84 2.83
CA ALA A 215 -4.78 -3.83 3.61
C ALA A 215 -5.41 -2.43 3.68
N PRO A 216 -6.75 -2.34 3.60
CA PRO A 216 -7.44 -1.06 3.64
C PRO A 216 -7.46 -0.49 5.06
N CYS A 217 -6.53 0.41 5.33
CA CYS A 217 -6.21 1.02 6.63
C CYS A 217 -6.63 2.50 6.75
N SER A 218 -6.31 3.12 7.89
CA SER A 218 -6.47 4.54 8.21
C SER A 218 -5.65 5.45 7.28
N ALA A 219 -4.55 4.91 6.75
CA ALA A 219 -3.50 5.58 6.02
C ALA A 219 -2.91 6.80 6.76
N GLU A 220 -2.58 6.65 8.04
CA GLU A 220 -1.89 7.70 8.81
C GLU A 220 -0.56 8.14 8.17
N GLY A 221 0.18 7.22 7.55
CA GLY A 221 1.39 7.55 6.78
C GLY A 221 1.12 8.42 5.55
N ALA A 222 -0.14 8.53 5.12
CA ALA A 222 -0.57 9.37 4.02
C ALA A 222 -1.03 10.78 4.43
N ILE A 223 -0.95 11.15 5.72
CA ILE A 223 -1.38 12.48 6.21
C ILE A 223 -0.60 13.62 5.54
N MET A 224 0.67 13.40 5.22
CA MET A 224 1.51 14.32 4.44
C MET A 224 1.00 14.58 3.02
N PHE A 225 0.12 13.73 2.48
CA PHE A 225 -0.51 13.89 1.17
C PHE A 225 -1.98 14.35 1.27
N ASP A 226 -2.65 13.97 2.35
CA ASP A 226 -4.09 14.18 2.56
C ASP A 226 -4.34 14.54 4.03
N HIS A 227 -4.25 15.83 4.33
CA HIS A 227 -4.45 16.35 5.69
C HIS A 227 -5.86 16.11 6.25
N SER A 228 -6.86 15.75 5.42
CA SER A 228 -8.18 15.39 5.94
C SER A 228 -8.11 14.18 6.90
N ARG A 229 -7.07 13.35 6.77
CA ARG A 229 -6.86 12.16 7.60
C ARG A 229 -6.56 12.47 9.07
N LYS A 230 -6.08 13.68 9.38
CA LYS A 230 -5.86 14.16 10.76
C LYS A 230 -7.11 14.08 11.63
N THR A 231 -8.30 14.11 11.02
CA THR A 231 -9.59 14.16 11.73
C THR A 231 -10.62 13.15 11.24
N LYS A 232 -10.24 12.27 10.32
CA LYS A 232 -11.18 11.36 9.66
C LYS A 232 -11.50 10.09 10.44
N THR A 233 -10.51 9.56 11.14
CA THR A 233 -10.60 8.25 11.80
C THR A 233 -10.82 8.47 13.28
N SER A 234 -11.92 7.96 13.84
CA SER A 234 -12.10 7.88 15.30
C SER A 234 -11.47 6.61 15.86
N GLN A 235 -11.27 6.51 17.19
CA GLN A 235 -10.80 5.27 17.83
C GLN A 235 -11.69 4.06 17.49
N GLN A 236 -13.02 4.27 17.40
CA GLN A 236 -13.95 3.21 17.01
C GLN A 236 -13.79 2.79 15.55
N ASP A 237 -13.46 3.72 14.66
CA ASP A 237 -13.22 3.42 13.26
C ASP A 237 -11.89 2.69 13.07
N LEU A 238 -10.86 3.07 13.83
CA LEU A 238 -9.59 2.34 13.89
C LEU A 238 -9.81 0.88 14.29
N ALA A 239 -10.55 0.63 15.38
CA ALA A 239 -10.85 -0.75 15.81
C ALA A 239 -11.61 -1.57 14.74
N LYS A 240 -12.50 -0.95 13.95
CA LYS A 240 -13.19 -1.62 12.83
C LYS A 240 -12.24 -1.91 11.68
N LEU A 241 -11.30 -1.01 11.38
CA LEU A 241 -10.27 -1.22 10.35
C LEU A 241 -9.38 -2.40 10.75
N VAL A 242 -8.82 -2.37 11.96
CA VAL A 242 -8.00 -3.45 12.52
C VAL A 242 -8.72 -4.80 12.49
N LYS A 243 -10.00 -4.85 12.90
CA LYS A 243 -10.80 -6.08 12.77
C LYS A 243 -10.84 -6.60 11.33
N ARG A 244 -11.06 -5.71 10.36
CA ARG A 244 -11.13 -6.10 8.94
C ARG A 244 -9.76 -6.54 8.43
N GLU A 245 -8.68 -5.90 8.85
CA GLU A 245 -7.32 -6.28 8.50
C GLU A 245 -6.97 -7.69 9.01
N ILE A 246 -7.32 -7.99 10.28
CA ILE A 246 -7.19 -9.34 10.85
C ILE A 246 -8.00 -10.35 10.05
N GLU A 247 -9.26 -10.05 9.73
CA GLU A 247 -10.10 -10.93 8.91
C GLU A 247 -9.48 -11.19 7.53
N LEU A 248 -9.00 -10.15 6.85
CA LEU A 248 -8.40 -10.28 5.52
C LEU A 248 -7.08 -11.05 5.56
N LEU A 249 -6.25 -10.81 6.57
CA LEU A 249 -4.98 -11.50 6.74
C LEU A 249 -5.23 -12.99 7.04
N TYR A 250 -6.20 -13.30 7.90
CA TYR A 250 -6.63 -14.68 8.14
C TYR A 250 -7.05 -15.38 6.83
N ILE A 251 -7.82 -14.70 5.98
CA ILE A 251 -8.21 -15.25 4.67
C ILE A 251 -6.98 -15.45 3.75
N ALA A 252 -5.98 -14.58 3.81
CA ALA A 252 -4.72 -14.81 3.11
C ALA A 252 -4.05 -16.12 3.56
N THR A 253 -4.07 -16.42 4.86
CA THR A 253 -3.54 -17.68 5.42
C THR A 253 -4.27 -18.90 4.89
N GLU A 254 -5.58 -18.80 4.65
CA GLU A 254 -6.34 -19.89 4.06
C GLU A 254 -6.02 -20.07 2.58
N LEU A 255 -5.75 -18.99 1.84
CA LEU A 255 -5.58 -19.02 0.39
C LEU A 255 -4.15 -19.34 -0.06
N VAL A 256 -3.15 -19.23 0.82
CA VAL A 256 -1.76 -19.52 0.48
C VAL A 256 -1.51 -21.03 0.41
N LYS A 257 -0.63 -21.47 -0.49
CA LYS A 257 -0.13 -22.85 -0.52
C LYS A 257 0.83 -23.09 0.65
N PRO A 258 1.00 -24.35 1.11
CA PRO A 258 2.12 -24.72 1.96
C PRO A 258 3.45 -24.30 1.31
N GLY A 259 4.31 -23.61 2.06
CA GLY A 259 5.58 -23.05 1.56
C GLY A 259 5.43 -21.77 0.71
N GLY A 260 4.21 -21.26 0.54
CA GLY A 260 3.97 -19.98 -0.11
C GLY A 260 4.25 -18.80 0.82
N LYS A 261 4.21 -17.58 0.26
CA LYS A 261 4.55 -16.35 1.00
C LYS A 261 3.40 -15.35 1.00
N ILE A 262 3.12 -14.77 2.16
CA ILE A 262 2.18 -13.66 2.32
C ILE A 262 2.98 -12.40 2.65
N VAL A 263 2.67 -11.30 1.98
CA VAL A 263 3.12 -9.96 2.38
C VAL A 263 1.90 -9.14 2.77
N TYR A 264 1.80 -8.88 4.07
CA TYR A 264 0.88 -7.89 4.63
C TYR A 264 1.54 -6.52 4.60
N THR A 265 0.81 -5.50 4.15
CA THR A 265 1.30 -4.11 4.16
C THR A 265 0.14 -3.17 4.39
N THR A 266 0.41 -2.06 5.06
CA THR A 266 -0.49 -0.92 5.18
C THR A 266 0.23 0.35 4.72
N CYS A 267 -0.50 1.46 4.62
CA CYS A 267 0.09 2.79 4.54
C CYS A 267 -0.13 3.58 5.84
N SER A 268 -0.19 2.86 6.96
CA SER A 268 -0.34 3.40 8.31
C SER A 268 0.95 3.24 9.10
N ILE A 269 1.20 4.19 10.00
CA ILE A 269 2.29 4.10 10.99
C ILE A 269 1.79 3.58 12.35
N ALA A 270 0.48 3.29 12.45
CA ALA A 270 -0.18 2.78 13.64
C ALA A 270 0.27 1.34 13.96
N PRO A 271 0.89 1.07 15.13
CA PRO A 271 1.18 -0.30 15.56
C PRO A 271 -0.09 -1.17 15.64
N GLU A 272 -1.23 -0.55 15.89
CA GLU A 272 -2.56 -1.19 15.95
C GLU A 272 -2.98 -1.82 14.62
N GLU A 273 -2.57 -1.23 13.48
CA GLU A 273 -2.84 -1.72 12.12
C GLU A 273 -1.68 -2.56 11.58
N ASN A 274 -0.57 -2.66 12.33
CA ASN A 274 0.66 -3.32 11.91
C ASN A 274 0.98 -4.50 12.85
N GLU A 275 1.85 -4.31 13.84
CA GLU A 275 2.31 -5.36 14.76
C GLU A 275 1.15 -6.04 15.51
N TYR A 276 0.13 -5.28 15.90
CA TYR A 276 -1.04 -5.82 16.59
C TYR A 276 -1.84 -6.77 15.70
N VAL A 277 -2.10 -6.41 14.43
CA VAL A 277 -2.82 -7.27 13.47
C VAL A 277 -2.07 -8.58 13.28
N ILE A 278 -0.75 -8.51 13.08
CA ILE A 278 0.10 -9.69 12.90
C ILE A 278 0.06 -10.58 14.15
N THR A 279 0.22 -9.98 15.34
CA THR A 279 0.18 -10.70 16.62
C THR A 279 -1.14 -11.45 16.78
N LYS A 280 -2.28 -10.78 16.54
CA LYS A 280 -3.60 -11.42 16.67
C LYS A 280 -3.78 -12.59 15.72
N VAL A 281 -3.29 -12.50 14.48
CA VAL A 281 -3.37 -13.62 13.53
C VAL A 281 -2.47 -14.78 13.96
N LEU A 282 -1.23 -14.51 14.37
CA LEU A 282 -0.29 -15.56 14.80
C LEU A 282 -0.75 -16.32 16.05
N GLU A 283 -1.48 -15.67 16.96
CA GLU A 283 -2.11 -16.34 18.12
C GLU A 283 -3.11 -17.44 17.75
N HIS A 284 -3.59 -17.46 16.50
CA HIS A 284 -4.67 -18.36 16.05
C HIS A 284 -4.31 -19.17 14.80
N VAL A 285 -3.08 -19.04 14.29
CA VAL A 285 -2.61 -19.72 13.08
C VAL A 285 -1.24 -20.32 13.36
N ASP A 286 -1.21 -21.63 13.61
CA ASP A 286 0.00 -22.35 14.02
C ASP A 286 0.96 -22.69 12.86
N ASN A 287 0.54 -22.49 11.62
CA ASN A 287 1.27 -22.89 10.41
C ASN A 287 1.84 -21.71 9.60
N ILE A 288 2.11 -20.59 10.28
CA ILE A 288 2.77 -19.40 9.72
C ILE A 288 3.99 -19.07 10.57
N GLU A 289 5.08 -18.73 9.87
CA GLU A 289 6.35 -18.25 10.43
C GLU A 289 6.69 -16.83 9.96
#